data_AF-G5SB88-F1
#
_entry.id   AF-G5SB88-F1
#
_cell.length_a   1.000
_cell.length_b   1.000
_cell.length_c   1.000
_cell.angle_alpha   90.00
_cell.angle_beta   90.00
_cell.angle_gamma   90.00
#
_symmetry.space_group_name_H-M   'P 1'
#
loop_
_entity.id
_entity.type
_entity.pdbx_description
1 polymer ?
#
loop_
_entity_poly.entity_id
_entity_poly.type
_entity_poly.pdbx_seq_one_letter_code
_entity_poly.pdbx_strand_id
1 'polypeptide(L)'
;TAAQRGVDVSIILPRKNDSLLVGWASRAFFSELLAAGVKIYQFEGGLLHTKSVLVDGELSLVGTVNLDMRSLWLNFEITLVIDDTGFGADLAAVQDDYISRSRLLDARLWVKRPLWQRITERLFYFFSPLL
;
A
#
# COMPACT_ATOMS: atom_id res chain seq x y z
N THR A 1 7.61 -4.52 11.79
CA THR A 1 6.84 -4.75 13.04
C THR A 1 5.35 -4.57 12.83
N ALA A 2 4.63 -5.70 12.73
CA ALA A 2 3.18 -5.96 12.74
C ALA A 2 3.06 -7.39 12.21
N ALA A 3 3.35 -7.56 10.92
CA ALA A 3 3.52 -8.86 10.26
C ALA A 3 4.58 -9.75 10.92
N GLN A 4 5.75 -9.18 11.30
CA GLN A 4 6.77 -9.88 12.08
C GLN A 4 6.31 -10.40 13.46
N ARG A 5 5.21 -9.85 14.01
CA ARG A 5 4.59 -10.30 15.26
C ARG A 5 3.43 -11.27 15.04
N GLY A 6 3.18 -11.70 13.79
CA GLY A 6 2.13 -12.63 13.42
C GLY A 6 0.78 -11.97 13.06
N VAL A 7 0.69 -10.64 13.02
CA VAL A 7 -0.51 -9.94 12.56
C VAL A 7 -0.67 -10.14 11.06
N ASP A 8 -1.88 -10.45 10.58
CA ASP A 8 -2.14 -10.51 9.14
C ASP A 8 -2.22 -9.09 8.57
N VAL A 9 -1.35 -8.76 7.63
CA VAL A 9 -1.26 -7.42 7.05
C VAL A 9 -1.45 -7.51 5.54
N SER A 10 -2.49 -6.84 5.05
CA SER A 10 -2.78 -6.71 3.63
C SER A 10 -2.64 -5.25 3.20
N ILE A 11 -1.97 -5.02 2.07
CA ILE A 11 -1.83 -3.70 1.45
C ILE A 11 -2.38 -3.79 0.03
N ILE A 12 -3.30 -2.90 -0.31
CA ILE A 12 -3.89 -2.80 -1.64
C ILE A 12 -3.33 -1.55 -2.32
N LEU A 13 -2.67 -1.73 -3.46
CA LEU A 13 -2.05 -0.65 -4.23
C LEU A 13 -2.53 -0.70 -5.67
N PRO A 14 -2.70 0.44 -6.36
CA PRO A 14 -3.04 0.44 -7.77
C PRO A 14 -1.88 -0.16 -8.60
N ARG A 15 -2.21 -1.07 -9.54
CA ARG A 15 -1.22 -1.64 -10.47
C ARG A 15 -0.71 -0.58 -11.46
N LYS A 16 -1.58 0.35 -11.86
CA LYS A 16 -1.26 1.50 -12.71
C LYS A 16 -1.36 2.75 -11.87
N ASN A 17 -0.28 3.53 -11.83
CA ASN A 17 -0.21 4.78 -11.11
C ASN A 17 0.02 5.92 -12.11
N ASP A 18 -0.43 7.13 -11.80
CA ASP A 18 -0.30 8.30 -12.67
C ASP A 18 1.15 8.74 -12.85
N SER A 19 2.02 8.37 -11.90
CA SER A 19 3.45 8.63 -11.96
C SER A 19 4.25 7.32 -12.01
N LEU A 20 4.93 7.09 -13.13
CA LEU A 20 5.89 5.99 -13.29
C LEU A 20 7.01 6.05 -12.24
N LEU A 21 7.42 7.26 -11.87
CA LEU A 21 8.49 7.50 -10.92
C LEU A 21 8.09 7.01 -9.51
N VAL A 22 6.88 7.38 -9.06
CA VAL A 22 6.30 6.88 -7.80
C VAL A 22 6.09 5.37 -7.84
N GLY A 23 5.69 4.83 -8.99
CA GLY A 23 5.57 3.38 -9.22
C GLY A 23 6.89 2.63 -9.03
N TRP A 24 8.02 3.18 -9.46
CA TRP A 24 9.33 2.57 -9.27
C TRP A 24 9.89 2.76 -7.86
N ALA A 25 9.71 3.95 -7.27
CA ALA A 25 10.16 4.22 -5.91
C ALA A 25 9.44 3.34 -4.87
N SER A 26 8.11 3.18 -5.00
CA SER A 26 7.33 2.30 -4.10
C SER A 26 7.75 0.83 -4.14
N ARG A 27 8.17 0.32 -5.30
CA ARG A 27 8.65 -1.06 -5.47
C ARG A 27 9.94 -1.36 -4.69
N ALA A 28 10.73 -0.35 -4.33
CA ALA A 28 11.91 -0.54 -3.50
C ALA A 28 11.55 -1.17 -2.14
N PHE A 29 10.38 -0.83 -1.59
CA PHE A 29 9.90 -1.33 -0.29
C PHE A 29 9.24 -2.72 -0.37
N PHE A 30 8.78 -3.16 -1.54
CA PHE A 30 8.04 -4.42 -1.68
C PHE A 30 8.85 -5.63 -1.22
N SER A 31 10.17 -5.61 -1.45
CA SER A 31 11.04 -6.72 -1.07
C SER A 31 11.07 -6.93 0.44
N GLU A 32 11.13 -5.84 1.22
CA GLU A 32 11.13 -5.88 2.68
C GLU A 32 9.76 -6.26 3.24
N LEU A 33 8.70 -5.67 2.69
CA LEU A 33 7.32 -5.97 3.09
C LEU A 33 6.95 -7.45 2.85
N LEU A 34 7.26 -7.97 1.67
CA LEU A 34 7.03 -9.38 1.33
C LEU A 34 7.85 -10.31 2.22
N ALA A 35 9.11 -9.96 2.51
CA ALA A 35 9.95 -10.74 3.43
C ALA A 35 9.42 -10.73 4.88
N ALA A 36 8.75 -9.64 5.28
CA ALA A 36 8.08 -9.54 6.58
C ALA A 36 6.74 -10.29 6.67
N GLY A 37 6.25 -10.86 5.56
CA GLY A 37 4.98 -11.60 5.49
C GLY A 37 3.75 -10.76 5.10
N VAL A 38 3.95 -9.52 4.64
CA VAL A 38 2.85 -8.64 4.20
C VAL A 38 2.30 -9.11 2.85
N LYS A 39 0.97 -9.20 2.72
CA LYS A 39 0.29 -9.50 1.46
C LYS A 39 0.10 -8.21 0.67
N ILE A 40 0.70 -8.13 -0.52
CA ILE A 40 0.57 -6.96 -1.40
C ILE A 40 -0.36 -7.30 -2.57
N TYR A 41 -1.50 -6.63 -2.64
CA TYR A 41 -2.50 -6.76 -3.69
C TYR A 41 -2.38 -5.61 -4.68
N GLN A 42 -2.23 -5.93 -5.96
CA GLN A 42 -2.16 -4.95 -7.05
C GLN A 42 -3.52 -4.83 -7.74
N PHE A 43 -4.27 -3.78 -7.42
CA PHE A 43 -5.59 -3.48 -7.99
C PHE A 43 -5.52 -3.18 -9.49
N GLU A 44 -6.34 -3.88 -10.28
CA GLU A 44 -6.29 -3.80 -11.75
C GLU A 44 -7.41 -2.93 -12.35
N GLY A 45 -8.40 -2.52 -11.55
CA GLY A 45 -9.57 -1.75 -11.99
C GLY A 45 -9.31 -0.26 -12.31
N GLY A 46 -8.05 0.17 -12.41
CA GLY A 46 -7.66 1.54 -12.70
C GLY A 46 -6.99 2.24 -11.51
N LEU A 47 -7.22 3.54 -11.38
CA LEU A 47 -6.67 4.34 -10.30
C LEU A 47 -7.45 4.10 -9.00
N LEU A 48 -6.73 3.76 -7.94
CA LEU A 48 -7.28 3.61 -6.60
C LEU A 48 -6.87 4.84 -5.78
N HIS A 49 -7.79 5.79 -5.61
CA HIS A 49 -7.55 7.01 -4.83
C HIS A 49 -7.97 6.90 -3.36
N THR A 50 -8.68 5.82 -3.01
CA THR A 50 -9.09 5.50 -1.65
C THR A 50 -7.87 5.36 -0.76
N LYS A 51 -7.86 6.11 0.34
CA LYS A 51 -6.83 6.02 1.39
C LYS A 51 -7.55 5.66 2.67
N SER A 52 -7.50 4.39 2.99
CA SER A 52 -8.20 3.83 4.13
C SER A 52 -7.33 2.80 4.85
N VAL A 53 -7.46 2.73 6.16
CA VAL A 53 -6.88 1.68 7.00
C VAL A 53 -8.00 1.12 7.87
N LEU A 54 -8.04 -0.20 8.01
CA LEU A 54 -8.94 -0.91 8.91
C LEU A 54 -8.09 -1.80 9.83
N VAL A 55 -8.32 -1.74 11.13
CA VAL A 55 -7.63 -2.54 12.14
C VAL A 55 -8.67 -3.34 12.92
N ASP A 56 -8.48 -4.66 12.97
CA ASP A 56 -9.31 -5.64 13.70
C ASP A 56 -10.82 -5.59 13.40
N GLY A 57 -11.23 -4.90 12.33
CA GLY A 57 -12.64 -4.71 11.97
C GLY A 57 -13.37 -3.62 12.75
N GLU A 58 -12.67 -2.89 13.64
CA GLU A 58 -13.28 -1.93 14.57
C GLU A 58 -12.80 -0.50 14.30
N LEU A 59 -11.47 -0.33 14.18
CA LEU A 59 -10.87 0.99 14.02
C LEU A 59 -10.60 1.28 12.55
N SER A 60 -11.28 2.29 12.02
CA SER A 60 -11.17 2.74 10.64
C SER A 60 -10.53 4.12 10.55
N LEU A 61 -9.61 4.29 9.61
CA LEU A 61 -9.06 5.58 9.23
C LEU A 61 -9.36 5.82 7.77
N VAL A 62 -9.93 6.97 7.43
CA VAL A 62 -10.20 7.39 6.05
C VAL A 62 -9.79 8.84 5.90
N GLY A 63 -9.05 9.18 4.85
CA GLY A 63 -8.58 10.54 4.70
C GLY A 63 -7.91 10.86 3.37
N THR A 64 -7.29 12.02 3.33
CA THR A 64 -6.52 12.50 2.17
C THR A 64 -5.04 12.15 2.28
N VAL A 65 -4.56 11.79 3.49
CA VAL A 65 -3.17 11.44 3.80
C VAL A 65 -2.68 10.30 2.90
N ASN A 66 -1.76 10.62 1.99
CA ASN A 66 -0.88 9.60 1.46
C ASN A 66 0.09 9.19 2.59
N LEU A 67 0.28 7.90 2.84
CA LEU A 67 1.17 7.40 3.90
C LEU A 67 2.65 7.53 3.49
N ASP A 68 3.09 8.76 3.23
CA ASP A 68 4.45 9.14 2.89
C ASP A 68 4.95 10.27 3.81
N MET A 69 6.27 10.37 3.96
CA MET A 69 6.89 11.36 4.84
C MET A 69 6.60 12.80 4.43
N ARG A 70 6.31 13.08 3.16
CA ARG A 70 5.99 14.44 2.71
C ARG A 70 4.59 14.82 3.16
N SER A 71 3.61 13.96 2.93
CA SER A 71 2.22 14.18 3.34
C SER A 71 2.07 14.28 4.86
N LEU A 72 2.82 13.48 5.62
CA LEU A 72 2.79 13.52 7.09
C LEU A 72 3.44 14.78 7.71
N TRP A 73 4.38 15.43 7.02
CA TRP A 73 5.15 16.55 7.57
C TRP A 73 4.87 17.91 6.92
N LEU A 74 4.39 17.93 5.67
CA LEU A 74 4.32 19.14 4.86
C LEU A 74 2.93 19.43 4.30
N ASN A 75 2.07 18.40 4.13
CA ASN A 75 0.73 18.63 3.60
C ASN A 75 -0.27 18.85 4.74
N PHE A 76 -1.23 19.75 4.50
CA PHE A 76 -2.43 19.87 5.33
C PHE A 76 -3.41 18.78 4.93
N GLU A 77 -3.30 17.64 5.58
CA GLU A 77 -4.15 16.48 5.32
C GLU A 77 -5.22 16.35 6.42
N ILE A 78 -6.39 15.84 6.06
CA ILE A 78 -7.45 15.50 7.00
C ILE A 78 -7.60 13.98 7.03
N THR A 79 -7.58 13.40 8.23
CA THR A 79 -7.90 12.00 8.47
C THR A 79 -9.02 11.91 9.49
N LEU A 80 -10.08 11.20 9.13
CA LEU A 80 -11.14 10.84 10.04
C LEU A 80 -10.80 9.49 10.66
N VAL A 81 -10.87 9.42 11.99
CA VAL A 81 -10.75 8.18 12.76
C VAL A 81 -12.15 7.82 13.25
N ILE A 82 -12.58 6.60 12.95
CA ILE A 82 -13.90 6.08 13.30
C ILE A 82 -13.69 4.79 14.07
N ASP A 83 -14.19 4.75 15.29
CA ASP A 83 -14.19 3.58 16.17
C ASP A 83 -15.62 3.04 16.24
N ASP A 84 -16.00 2.28 15.21
CA ASP A 84 -17.33 1.72 15.05
C ASP A 84 -17.29 0.45 14.21
N THR A 85 -17.80 -0.64 14.77
CA THR A 85 -17.78 -1.97 14.13
C THR A 85 -18.68 -2.05 12.89
N GLY A 86 -19.77 -1.27 12.84
CA GLY A 86 -20.67 -1.23 11.68
C GLY A 86 -19.97 -0.60 10.48
N PHE A 87 -19.39 0.58 10.69
CA PHE A 87 -18.56 1.25 9.70
C PHE A 87 -17.34 0.40 9.29
N GLY A 88 -16.70 -0.26 10.26
CA GLY A 88 -15.59 -1.18 10.01
C GLY A 88 -15.97 -2.32 9.08
N ALA A 89 -17.15 -2.92 9.25
CA ALA A 89 -17.67 -3.96 8.37
C ALA A 89 -17.96 -3.44 6.94
N ASP A 90 -18.55 -2.25 6.82
CA ASP A 90 -18.79 -1.62 5.52
C ASP A 90 -17.47 -1.32 4.78
N LEU A 91 -16.48 -0.80 5.50
CA LEU A 91 -15.15 -0.55 4.95
C LEU A 91 -14.43 -1.84 4.54
N ALA A 92 -14.56 -2.90 5.34
CA ALA A 92 -14.03 -4.23 5.02
C ALA A 92 -14.61 -4.74 3.70
N ALA A 93 -15.93 -4.64 3.50
CA ALA A 93 -16.58 -5.08 2.26
C ALA A 93 -16.06 -4.34 1.02
N VAL A 94 -15.79 -3.03 1.14
CA VAL A 94 -15.16 -2.24 0.06
C VAL A 94 -13.74 -2.71 -0.21
N GLN A 95 -12.95 -2.99 0.83
CA GLN A 95 -11.57 -3.47 0.69
C GLN A 95 -11.52 -4.89 0.10
N ASP A 96 -12.44 -5.77 0.49
CA ASP A 96 -12.56 -7.13 -0.06
C ASP A 96 -12.93 -7.11 -1.55
N ASP A 97 -13.81 -6.19 -1.97
CA ASP A 97 -14.09 -5.98 -3.39
C ASP A 97 -12.84 -5.52 -4.15
N TYR A 98 -12.02 -4.63 -3.58
CA TYR A 98 -10.74 -4.27 -4.20
C TYR A 98 -9.79 -5.47 -4.29
N ILE A 99 -9.66 -6.27 -3.23
CA ILE A 99 -8.84 -7.48 -3.22
C ILE A 99 -9.30 -8.47 -4.29
N SER A 100 -10.61 -8.66 -4.47
CA SER A 100 -11.17 -9.55 -5.49
C SER A 100 -10.81 -9.15 -6.93
N ARG A 101 -10.55 -7.85 -7.13
CA ARG A 101 -10.13 -7.24 -8.40
C ARG A 101 -8.63 -6.92 -8.44
N SER A 102 -7.86 -7.49 -7.50
CA SER A 102 -6.42 -7.34 -7.42
C SER A 102 -5.69 -8.64 -7.75
N ARG A 103 -4.45 -8.48 -8.20
CA ARG A 103 -3.49 -9.58 -8.28
C ARG A 103 -2.59 -9.58 -7.05
N LEU A 104 -2.55 -10.69 -6.31
CA LEU A 104 -1.59 -10.88 -5.23
C LEU A 104 -0.16 -10.95 -5.80
N LEU A 105 0.75 -10.17 -5.22
CA LEU A 105 2.15 -10.15 -5.60
C LEU A 105 2.85 -11.39 -5.03
N ASP A 106 3.31 -12.27 -5.91
CA ASP A 106 4.04 -13.49 -5.52
C ASP A 106 5.47 -13.15 -5.10
N ALA A 107 5.80 -13.36 -3.83
CA ALA A 107 7.13 -13.14 -3.27
C ALA A 107 8.22 -13.97 -3.97
N ARG A 108 7.92 -15.21 -4.37
CA ARG A 108 8.88 -16.11 -5.05
C ARG A 108 9.22 -15.61 -6.44
N LEU A 109 8.23 -15.08 -7.15
CA LEU A 109 8.45 -14.44 -8.46
C LEU A 109 9.16 -13.09 -8.30
N TRP A 110 8.80 -12.32 -7.28
CA TRP A 110 9.39 -11.01 -7.01
C TRP A 110 10.91 -11.09 -6.75
N VAL A 111 11.37 -12.13 -6.05
CA VAL A 111 12.81 -12.35 -5.83
C VAL A 111 13.55 -12.64 -7.13
N LYS A 112 12.93 -13.30 -8.10
CA LYS A 112 13.55 -13.66 -9.39
C LYS A 112 13.60 -12.50 -10.40
N ARG A 113 13.12 -11.30 -10.04
CA ARG A 113 13.08 -10.17 -10.97
C ARG A 113 14.49 -9.74 -11.45
N PRO A 114 14.62 -9.26 -12.70
CA PRO A 114 15.90 -8.89 -13.28
C PRO A 114 16.69 -7.85 -12.46
N LEU A 115 18.01 -7.94 -12.49
CA LEU A 115 18.90 -7.01 -11.76
C LEU A 115 18.71 -5.55 -12.20
N TRP A 116 18.43 -5.30 -13.47
CA TRP A 116 18.18 -3.93 -13.96
C TRP A 116 16.98 -3.29 -13.27
N GLN A 117 15.92 -4.06 -12.97
CA GLN A 117 14.75 -3.56 -12.24
C GLN A 117 15.12 -3.17 -10.81
N ARG A 118 16.00 -3.92 -10.16
CA ARG A 118 16.49 -3.60 -8.81
C ARG A 118 17.33 -2.33 -8.80
N ILE A 119 18.12 -2.10 -9.85
CA ILE A 119 18.93 -0.87 -9.99
C ILE A 119 18.02 0.33 -10.21
N THR A 120 17.02 0.22 -11.09
CA THR A 120 16.06 1.30 -11.33
C THR A 120 15.24 1.62 -10.09
N GLU A 121 14.74 0.61 -9.37
CA GLU A 121 14.04 0.77 -8.08
C GLU A 121 14.87 1.62 -7.09
N ARG A 122 16.15 1.28 -6.93
CA ARG A 122 17.07 2.00 -6.02
C ARG A 122 17.38 3.42 -6.49
N LEU A 123 17.55 3.61 -7.80
CA LEU A 123 17.80 4.93 -8.36
C LEU A 123 16.60 5.85 -8.15
N PHE A 124 15.39 5.38 -8.40
CA PHE A 124 14.17 6.15 -8.18
C PHE A 124 13.87 6.38 -6.68
N TYR A 125 14.26 5.45 -5.80
CA TYR A 125 14.18 5.66 -4.36
C TYR A 125 14.96 6.91 -3.90
N PHE A 126 16.13 7.21 -4.48
CA PHE A 126 16.87 8.44 -4.15
C PHE A 126 16.10 9.73 -4.47
N PHE A 127 15.18 9.69 -5.44
CA PHE A 127 14.31 10.82 -5.79
C PHE A 127 13.01 10.83 -4.98
N SER A 128 12.77 9.83 -4.11
CA SER A 128 11.59 9.77 -3.25
C SER A 128 11.34 11.02 -2.39
N PRO A 129 12.35 11.73 -1.85
CA PRO A 129 12.11 12.96 -1.09
C PRO A 129 11.57 14.14 -1.92
N LEU A 130 11.64 14.05 -3.25
CA LEU A 130 11.19 15.10 -4.18
C LEU A 130 9.77 14.84 -4.74
N LEU A 131 9.14 13.71 -4.36
CA LEU A 131 7.82 13.29 -4.82
C LEU A 131 6.74 13.67 -3.81
#